data_AF-A0A7C8IBA2-F1
#
_entry.id   AF-A0A7C8IBA2-F1
#
_cell.length_a   1.000
_cell.length_b   1.000
_cell.length_c   1.000
_cell.angle_alpha   90.00
_cell.angle_beta   90.00
_cell.angle_gamma   90.00
#
_symmetry.space_group_name_H-M   'P 1'
#
loop_
_entity.id
_entity.type
_entity.pdbx_description
1 polymer ?
#
loop_
_entity_poly.entity_id
_entity_poly.type
_entity_poly.pdbx_seq_one_letter_code
_entity_poly.pdbx_strand_id
1 'polypeptide(L)'
;MLARGVLCRLATDASKTSTHDLARLLQRTILARNGLVFSRVSKAALLEYRRSYATAATTPRTRTKPTATVKKAVKKAAAKKPAPKKTAKRAPAKKAPAKKPAPKKKVAAKKKTAPKKAPVKRRVRKELTDEEKEKKVVREAKKAALRAPTARPLSAYNVFFSEAVKASGGKAVVETAKEAGPMFKTLTPAEKEHYNHLANEETARKQAEYTAWLKTYTPDQIRDANTARAVLRRTLKKNAKGRLPPYTLRLHDDRQVKRPTTGYMLFLGERTTSGDFKGIAVPDRTRLVSQEWKALSASEKKPYLDEGAENSATYKREATKTYSNKPAVQTAA
;
A
#
# COMPACT_ATOMS: atom_id res chain seq x y z
N MET A 1 -36.53 -47.74 -48.20
CA MET A 1 -36.01 -47.32 -49.52
C MET A 1 -35.07 -46.14 -49.29
N LEU A 2 -33.76 -46.30 -49.06
CA LEU A 2 -32.67 -46.81 -49.92
C LEU A 2 -32.43 -45.99 -51.21
N ALA A 3 -31.49 -45.04 -51.14
CA ALA A 3 -30.50 -44.67 -52.17
C ALA A 3 -29.47 -43.73 -51.51
N ARG A 4 -28.21 -44.10 -51.23
CA ARG A 4 -27.06 -44.32 -52.15
C ARG A 4 -26.68 -43.06 -52.96
N GLY A 5 -25.50 -42.52 -52.66
CA GLY A 5 -24.91 -41.34 -53.30
C GLY A 5 -23.59 -40.92 -52.66
N VAL A 6 -22.62 -41.84 -52.64
CA VAL A 6 -21.36 -41.74 -51.89
C VAL A 6 -20.17 -41.44 -52.83
N LEU A 7 -19.27 -40.55 -52.39
CA LEU A 7 -17.88 -40.33 -52.87
C LEU A 7 -17.64 -40.18 -54.39
N CYS A 8 -17.26 -38.97 -54.81
CA CYS A 8 -16.18 -38.78 -55.79
C CYS A 8 -15.60 -37.35 -55.75
N ARG A 9 -14.33 -37.22 -56.15
CA ARG A 9 -13.52 -35.98 -56.31
C ARG A 9 -12.98 -35.33 -55.02
N LEU A 10 -11.84 -35.83 -54.56
CA LEU A 10 -10.57 -35.08 -54.54
C LEU A 10 -9.45 -35.99 -54.01
N ALA A 11 -8.84 -36.75 -54.92
CA ALA A 11 -7.69 -37.61 -54.65
C ALA A 11 -6.58 -37.32 -55.67
N THR A 12 -6.01 -36.13 -55.59
CA THR A 12 -4.81 -35.69 -56.34
C THR A 12 -3.98 -34.74 -55.48
N ASP A 13 -3.36 -35.27 -54.43
CA ASP A 13 -1.92 -35.15 -54.17
C ASP A 13 -1.59 -35.60 -52.74
N ALA A 14 -1.07 -36.82 -52.63
CA ALA A 14 -0.63 -37.41 -51.38
C ALA A 14 0.78 -36.94 -51.01
N SER A 15 0.89 -35.75 -50.40
CA SER A 15 2.11 -35.43 -49.64
C SER A 15 2.09 -36.19 -48.30
N LYS A 16 3.01 -37.15 -48.16
CA LYS A 16 3.09 -38.09 -47.03
C LYS A 16 3.38 -37.33 -45.72
N THR A 17 2.34 -37.08 -44.92
CA THR A 17 2.45 -36.51 -43.57
C THR A 17 1.71 -37.36 -42.55
N SER A 18 2.23 -37.39 -41.33
CA SER A 18 1.86 -38.36 -40.29
C SER A 18 0.39 -38.24 -39.85
N THR A 19 -0.22 -39.37 -39.52
CA THR A 19 -1.59 -39.48 -39.00
C THR A 19 -1.84 -38.65 -37.73
N HIS A 20 -0.79 -38.21 -37.04
CA HIS A 20 -0.88 -37.33 -35.87
C HIS A 20 -1.35 -35.89 -36.14
N ASP A 21 -1.18 -35.35 -37.36
CA ASP A 21 -1.50 -33.94 -37.63
C ASP A 21 -2.96 -33.71 -38.11
N LEU A 22 -3.61 -34.73 -38.67
CA LEU A 22 -5.02 -34.65 -39.09
C LEU A 22 -5.97 -34.34 -37.92
N ALA A 23 -5.69 -34.91 -36.74
CA ALA A 23 -6.47 -34.65 -35.52
C ALA A 23 -6.36 -33.18 -35.05
N ARG A 24 -5.20 -32.54 -35.24
CA ARG A 24 -4.99 -31.12 -34.88
C ARG A 24 -5.64 -30.17 -35.89
N LEU A 25 -5.74 -30.56 -37.16
CA LEU A 25 -6.42 -29.76 -38.17
C LEU A 25 -7.94 -29.71 -37.93
N LEU A 26 -8.56 -30.85 -37.60
CA LEU A 26 -10.00 -30.94 -37.32
C LEU A 26 -10.41 -30.20 -36.04
N GLN A 27 -9.56 -30.17 -35.00
CA GLN A 27 -9.84 -29.36 -33.80
C GLN A 27 -9.82 -27.84 -34.08
N ARG A 28 -9.13 -27.38 -35.13
CA ARG A 28 -9.10 -25.95 -35.51
C ARG A 28 -10.29 -25.50 -36.35
N THR A 29 -10.96 -26.39 -37.08
CA THR A 29 -12.09 -26.01 -37.96
C THR A 29 -13.43 -25.98 -37.23
N ILE A 30 -13.62 -26.74 -36.15
CA ILE A 30 -14.89 -26.79 -35.39
C ILE A 30 -15.09 -25.55 -34.50
N LEU A 31 -14.01 -24.93 -33.99
CA LEU A 31 -14.09 -23.70 -33.19
C LEU A 31 -14.33 -22.41 -34.00
N ALA A 32 -14.45 -22.50 -35.33
CA ALA A 32 -14.62 -21.35 -36.21
C ALA A 32 -16.09 -21.01 -36.58
N ARG A 33 -17.09 -21.76 -36.07
CA ARG A 33 -18.51 -21.57 -36.44
C ARG A 33 -19.42 -20.91 -35.40
N ASN A 34 -19.02 -20.82 -34.13
CA ASN A 34 -19.81 -20.19 -33.07
C ASN A 34 -19.16 -18.89 -32.52
N GLY A 35 -18.64 -18.05 -33.41
CA GLY A 35 -18.11 -16.73 -33.06
C GLY A 35 -19.15 -15.63 -33.32
N LEU A 36 -19.62 -14.95 -32.26
CA LEU A 36 -20.52 -13.81 -32.38
C LEU A 36 -19.98 -12.74 -33.35
N VAL A 37 -20.89 -12.09 -34.06
CA VAL A 37 -20.62 -10.93 -34.93
C VAL A 37 -20.20 -9.72 -34.09
N PHE A 38 -18.93 -9.66 -33.70
CA PHE A 38 -18.33 -8.44 -33.19
C PHE A 38 -17.99 -7.51 -34.35
N SER A 39 -18.80 -6.45 -34.46
CA SER A 39 -18.66 -5.36 -35.44
C SER A 39 -17.20 -4.90 -35.61
N ARG A 40 -16.76 -4.75 -36.87
CA ARG A 40 -15.42 -4.24 -37.22
C ARG A 40 -15.18 -2.80 -36.70
N VAL A 41 -16.23 -2.06 -36.36
CA VAL A 41 -16.16 -0.69 -35.82
C VAL A 41 -15.52 -0.66 -34.41
N SER A 42 -15.74 -1.67 -33.58
CA SER A 42 -15.27 -1.68 -32.18
C SER A 42 -13.74 -1.82 -32.02
N LYS A 43 -13.02 -2.24 -33.07
CA LYS A 43 -11.54 -2.33 -33.05
C LYS A 43 -10.86 -1.02 -33.44
N ALA A 44 -11.53 -0.12 -34.16
CA ALA A 44 -10.99 1.21 -34.49
C ALA A 44 -10.96 2.14 -33.26
N ALA A 45 -12.07 2.19 -32.51
CA ALA A 45 -12.19 3.06 -31.33
C ALA A 45 -11.12 2.81 -30.23
N LEU A 46 -10.65 1.56 -30.08
CA LEU A 46 -9.59 1.20 -29.13
C LEU A 46 -8.16 1.54 -29.61
N LEU A 47 -7.98 1.87 -30.89
CA LEU A 47 -6.70 2.31 -31.43
C LEU A 47 -6.53 3.84 -31.43
N GLU A 48 -7.63 4.60 -31.53
CA GLU A 48 -7.57 6.07 -31.51
C GLU A 48 -7.35 6.65 -30.10
N TYR A 49 -7.85 6.01 -29.05
CA TYR A 49 -7.58 6.41 -27.65
C TYR A 49 -6.11 6.20 -27.19
N ARG A 50 -5.19 5.86 -28.11
CA ARG A 50 -3.74 5.76 -27.85
C ARG A 50 -2.90 6.78 -28.62
N ARG A 51 -3.49 7.80 -29.24
CA ARG A 51 -2.78 8.82 -30.04
C ARG A 51 -2.93 10.26 -29.54
N SER A 52 -2.63 10.46 -28.27
CA SER A 52 -2.23 11.73 -27.64
C SER A 52 -1.68 11.38 -26.25
N TYR A 53 -0.42 11.63 -25.88
CA TYR A 53 0.59 12.55 -26.38
C TYR A 53 1.90 11.81 -26.70
N ALA A 54 2.42 11.97 -27.91
CA ALA A 54 3.75 11.48 -28.30
C ALA A 54 4.60 12.65 -28.82
N THR A 55 4.99 13.54 -27.92
CA THR A 55 6.06 14.52 -28.22
C THR A 55 7.36 13.76 -28.46
N ALA A 56 7.97 13.95 -29.62
CA ALA A 56 9.19 13.26 -30.00
C ALA A 56 10.34 13.57 -29.03
N ALA A 57 10.72 12.57 -28.23
CA ALA A 57 11.93 12.60 -27.40
C ALA A 57 12.75 11.32 -27.64
N THR A 58 14.03 11.52 -27.92
CA THR A 58 15.00 10.53 -28.37
C THR A 58 15.09 9.28 -27.48
N THR A 59 14.82 8.10 -28.06
CA THR A 59 15.15 6.75 -27.57
C THR A 59 14.72 6.34 -26.14
N PRO A 60 13.60 5.60 -25.96
CA PRO A 60 13.30 4.90 -24.70
C PRO A 60 14.22 3.69 -24.41
N ARG A 61 15.00 3.23 -25.40
CA ARG A 61 15.82 2.00 -25.32
C ARG A 61 17.19 2.19 -24.64
N THR A 62 17.60 3.44 -24.40
CA THR A 62 18.86 3.81 -23.73
C THR A 62 18.68 3.99 -22.22
N ARG A 63 17.58 4.62 -21.80
CA ARG A 63 17.24 4.93 -20.39
C ARG A 63 17.09 3.70 -19.49
N THR A 64 16.68 2.56 -20.05
CA THR A 64 16.42 1.30 -19.32
C THR A 64 17.63 0.42 -19.06
N LYS A 65 18.77 0.65 -19.74
CA LYS A 65 19.98 -0.17 -19.60
C LYS A 65 21.02 0.55 -18.73
N PRO A 66 21.46 -0.01 -17.59
CA PRO A 66 22.47 0.65 -16.76
C PRO A 66 23.79 0.80 -17.50
N THR A 67 24.30 2.04 -17.54
CA THR A 67 25.58 2.45 -18.12
C THR A 67 26.72 1.58 -17.59
N ALA A 68 27.78 1.36 -18.39
CA ALA A 68 28.91 0.50 -17.99
C ALA A 68 29.55 0.94 -16.66
N THR A 69 29.58 2.25 -16.38
CA THR A 69 30.01 2.86 -15.12
C THR A 69 29.14 2.42 -13.94
N VAL A 70 27.81 2.42 -14.12
CA VAL A 70 26.82 1.95 -13.12
C VAL A 70 27.00 0.46 -12.85
N LYS A 71 27.14 -0.36 -13.90
CA LYS A 71 27.41 -1.81 -13.78
C LYS A 71 28.72 -2.07 -13.00
N LYS A 72 29.79 -1.33 -13.30
CA LYS A 72 31.07 -1.41 -12.57
C LYS A 72 30.92 -0.98 -11.10
N ALA A 73 30.17 0.09 -10.83
CA ALA A 73 29.92 0.58 -9.47
C ALA A 73 29.09 -0.40 -8.63
N VAL A 74 28.02 -0.98 -9.18
CA VAL A 74 27.21 -2.02 -8.51
C VAL A 74 28.03 -3.29 -8.29
N LYS A 75 28.82 -3.75 -9.28
CA LYS A 75 29.71 -4.90 -9.09
C LYS A 75 30.76 -4.65 -7.99
N LYS A 76 31.33 -3.44 -7.92
CA LYS A 76 32.26 -3.00 -6.86
C LYS A 76 31.58 -2.89 -5.48
N ALA A 77 30.30 -2.51 -5.43
CA ALA A 77 29.50 -2.46 -4.21
C ALA A 77 29.08 -3.86 -3.72
N ALA A 78 28.71 -4.76 -4.63
CA ALA A 78 28.37 -6.15 -4.33
C ALA A 78 29.60 -6.99 -3.92
N ALA A 79 30.77 -6.71 -4.49
CA ALA A 79 32.04 -7.34 -4.11
C ALA A 79 32.49 -6.98 -2.67
N LYS A 80 32.01 -5.86 -2.11
CA LYS A 80 32.17 -5.57 -0.68
C LYS A 80 31.17 -6.38 0.15
N LYS A 81 31.50 -7.65 0.42
CA LYS A 81 30.88 -8.40 1.51
C LYS A 81 30.92 -7.56 2.79
N PRO A 82 29.85 -7.49 3.60
CA PRO A 82 29.94 -6.92 4.93
C PRO A 82 30.87 -7.81 5.77
N ALA A 83 32.02 -7.27 6.17
CA ALA A 83 32.84 -7.93 7.17
C ALA A 83 32.00 -8.13 8.45
N PRO A 84 32.07 -9.30 9.11
CA PRO A 84 31.34 -9.50 10.35
C PRO A 84 31.78 -8.45 11.37
N LYS A 85 30.81 -7.72 11.94
CA LYS A 85 31.08 -6.79 13.04
C LYS A 85 31.62 -7.59 14.22
N LYS A 86 32.95 -7.66 14.37
CA LYS A 86 33.57 -8.00 15.66
C LYS A 86 33.04 -7.00 16.69
N THR A 87 32.41 -7.53 17.74
CA THR A 87 31.99 -6.79 18.92
C THR A 87 33.21 -6.32 19.69
N ALA A 88 33.77 -5.17 19.30
CA ALA A 88 34.81 -4.50 20.07
C ALA A 88 34.24 -4.10 21.44
N LYS A 89 34.62 -4.87 22.46
CA LYS A 89 34.24 -4.70 23.87
C LYS A 89 34.84 -3.39 24.38
N ARG A 90 34.07 -2.29 24.32
CA ARG A 90 34.52 -0.96 24.78
C ARG A 90 34.62 -0.96 26.31
N ALA A 91 35.84 -1.03 26.83
CA ALA A 91 36.12 -0.83 28.25
C ALA A 91 35.68 0.58 28.71
N PRO A 92 35.26 0.76 29.98
CA PRO A 92 34.80 2.04 30.48
C PRO A 92 35.98 3.03 30.65
N ALA A 93 35.85 4.22 30.06
CA ALA A 93 36.83 5.28 30.24
C ALA A 93 36.78 5.84 31.68
N LYS A 94 37.92 5.83 32.37
CA LYS A 94 38.08 6.48 33.68
C LYS A 94 37.84 7.99 33.54
N LYS A 95 36.99 8.57 34.39
CA LYS A 95 36.88 10.02 34.55
C LYS A 95 38.07 10.54 35.37
N ALA A 96 38.73 11.59 34.89
CA ALA A 96 39.68 12.35 35.70
C ALA A 96 38.93 13.20 36.75
N PRO A 97 39.41 13.32 38.00
CA PRO A 97 38.73 14.08 39.04
C PRO A 97 39.09 15.58 39.00
N ALA A 98 38.09 16.45 38.85
CA ALA A 98 38.24 17.88 39.07
C ALA A 98 38.33 18.19 40.59
N LYS A 99 39.24 19.10 40.97
CA LYS A 99 39.50 19.45 42.38
C LYS A 99 38.41 20.36 42.99
N LYS A 100 38.27 20.25 44.32
CA LYS A 100 37.35 21.00 45.21
C LYS A 100 37.69 22.50 45.29
N PRO A 101 36.70 23.38 45.62
CA PRO A 101 36.95 24.70 46.20
C PRO A 101 36.41 24.86 47.64
N ALA A 102 37.18 25.48 48.54
CA ALA A 102 36.81 25.98 49.88
C ALA A 102 38.04 26.70 50.52
N PRO A 103 37.93 27.57 51.56
CA PRO A 103 36.83 28.48 51.96
C PRO A 103 37.23 29.91 52.48
N LYS A 104 36.27 30.86 52.48
CA LYS A 104 35.99 31.97 53.45
C LYS A 104 37.05 33.03 53.93
N LYS A 105 36.68 34.33 53.80
CA LYS A 105 36.70 35.42 54.83
C LYS A 105 35.73 36.54 54.38
N LYS A 106 34.67 36.93 55.12
CA LYS A 106 34.53 37.98 56.17
C LYS A 106 34.93 39.41 55.71
N VAL A 107 34.27 40.54 56.05
CA VAL A 107 33.03 40.87 56.82
C VAL A 107 32.59 42.32 56.47
N ALA A 108 31.29 42.62 56.49
CA ALA A 108 30.69 43.97 56.69
C ALA A 108 29.20 43.83 57.15
N ALA A 109 28.50 44.93 57.50
CA ALA A 109 27.26 44.85 58.31
C ALA A 109 26.21 46.00 58.12
N LYS A 110 24.92 45.60 58.04
CA LYS A 110 23.67 46.35 58.42
C LYS A 110 23.27 47.56 57.53
N LYS A 111 21.98 47.81 57.22
CA LYS A 111 20.83 48.13 58.13
C LYS A 111 19.47 47.55 57.65
N LYS A 112 18.40 47.71 58.44
CA LYS A 112 17.12 46.94 58.40
C LYS A 112 15.89 47.75 57.89
N THR A 113 14.87 47.05 57.38
CA THR A 113 13.41 47.22 57.69
C THR A 113 12.61 45.96 57.28
N ALA A 114 11.36 45.80 57.73
CA ALA A 114 10.50 44.59 57.62
C ALA A 114 9.09 44.94 57.05
N PRO A 115 8.05 44.06 57.00
CA PRO A 115 7.96 42.59 57.02
C PRO A 115 7.15 41.99 55.84
N LYS A 116 6.95 40.66 55.86
CA LYS A 116 6.27 39.77 54.89
C LYS A 116 4.94 40.28 54.26
N LYS A 117 4.78 40.09 52.95
CA LYS A 117 3.52 39.58 52.34
C LYS A 117 3.79 38.19 51.75
N ALA A 118 2.90 37.24 51.99
CA ALA A 118 3.09 35.85 51.56
C ALA A 118 2.90 35.70 50.04
N PRO A 119 3.84 35.06 49.30
CA PRO A 119 3.58 34.71 47.91
C PRO A 119 2.55 33.59 47.87
N VAL A 120 1.43 33.84 47.19
CA VAL A 120 0.42 32.82 46.90
C VAL A 120 1.11 31.60 46.29
N LYS A 121 0.91 30.42 46.88
CA LYS A 121 1.47 29.15 46.37
C LYS A 121 0.96 28.91 44.96
N ARG A 122 1.74 29.36 43.96
CA ARG A 122 1.52 29.12 42.53
C ARG A 122 1.45 27.61 42.34
N ARG A 123 0.22 27.07 42.19
CA ARG A 123 -0.04 25.63 42.10
C ARG A 123 0.86 25.05 41.01
N VAL A 124 1.85 24.25 41.40
CA VAL A 124 2.71 23.53 40.45
C VAL A 124 1.76 22.66 39.62
N ARG A 125 1.65 23.00 38.33
CA ARG A 125 0.78 22.29 37.39
C ARG A 125 1.33 20.88 37.28
N LYS A 126 0.70 19.93 37.97
CA LYS A 126 1.15 18.52 38.04
C LYS A 126 1.26 18.03 36.60
N GLU A 127 2.49 17.86 36.12
CA GLU A 127 2.74 17.45 34.75
C GLU A 127 2.15 16.05 34.58
N LEU A 128 1.36 15.87 33.53
CA LEU A 128 0.80 14.55 33.24
C LEU A 128 1.94 13.55 33.08
N THR A 129 1.81 12.39 33.71
CA THR A 129 2.70 11.26 33.44
C THR A 129 2.61 10.88 31.96
N ASP A 130 3.67 10.35 31.37
CA ASP A 130 3.70 10.10 29.93
C ASP A 130 2.63 9.10 29.48
N GLU A 131 2.24 8.16 30.35
CA GLU A 131 1.07 7.31 30.14
C GLU A 131 -0.26 8.09 30.05
N GLU A 132 -0.47 9.09 30.90
CA GLU A 132 -1.68 9.92 30.85
C GLU A 132 -1.69 10.78 29.59
N LYS A 133 -0.52 11.24 29.13
CA LYS A 133 -0.37 11.94 27.84
C LYS A 133 -0.76 10.99 26.70
N GLU A 134 -0.22 9.77 26.64
CA GLU A 134 -0.58 8.77 25.63
C GLU A 134 -2.08 8.40 25.68
N LYS A 135 -2.66 8.22 26.88
CA LYS A 135 -4.10 7.92 27.06
C LYS A 135 -4.99 9.06 26.55
N LYS A 136 -4.59 10.34 26.73
CA LYS A 136 -5.29 11.50 26.14
C LYS A 136 -5.19 11.53 24.62
N VAL A 137 -3.98 11.38 24.06
CA VAL A 137 -3.76 11.32 22.61
C VAL A 137 -4.59 10.20 21.97
N VAL A 138 -4.66 9.01 22.59
CA VAL A 138 -5.51 7.90 22.12
C VAL A 138 -7.00 8.25 22.19
N ARG A 139 -7.45 8.97 23.23
CA ARG A 139 -8.86 9.39 23.36
C ARG A 139 -9.25 10.42 22.29
N GLU A 140 -8.41 11.42 22.07
CA GLU A 140 -8.61 12.46 21.06
C GLU A 140 -8.56 11.88 19.65
N ALA A 141 -7.55 11.06 19.35
CA ALA A 141 -7.45 10.39 18.06
C ALA A 141 -8.61 9.41 17.82
N LYS A 142 -9.18 8.76 18.85
CA LYS A 142 -10.41 7.95 18.73
C LYS A 142 -11.65 8.78 18.39
N LYS A 143 -11.75 10.04 18.85
CA LYS A 143 -12.83 10.96 18.46
C LYS A 143 -12.66 11.41 17.01
N ALA A 144 -11.46 11.80 16.61
CA ALA A 144 -11.17 12.28 15.25
C ALA A 144 -11.16 11.16 14.18
N ALA A 145 -10.98 9.89 14.56
CA ALA A 145 -10.78 8.79 13.62
C ALA A 145 -11.97 8.46 12.69
N LEU A 146 -13.19 8.98 12.94
CA LEU A 146 -14.46 8.63 12.27
C LEU A 146 -14.81 7.13 12.31
N ARG A 147 -16.07 6.77 12.59
CA ARG A 147 -16.53 5.37 12.56
C ARG A 147 -17.13 5.05 11.20
N ALA A 148 -16.42 4.24 10.42
CA ALA A 148 -16.84 3.83 9.08
C ALA A 148 -17.63 2.51 9.13
N PRO A 149 -18.60 2.31 8.21
CA PRO A 149 -19.25 1.02 8.01
C PRO A 149 -18.26 -0.02 7.46
N THR A 150 -18.62 -1.30 7.56
CA THR A 150 -17.71 -2.41 7.22
C THR A 150 -17.71 -2.72 5.72
N ALA A 151 -16.75 -2.15 4.99
CA ALA A 151 -16.53 -2.39 3.55
C ALA A 151 -15.71 -3.65 3.22
N ARG A 152 -15.67 -4.66 4.11
CA ARG A 152 -14.90 -5.89 3.83
C ARG A 152 -15.72 -6.80 2.89
N PRO A 153 -15.12 -7.36 1.83
CA PRO A 153 -15.80 -8.35 1.02
C PRO A 153 -16.15 -9.57 1.85
N LEU A 154 -17.31 -10.15 1.55
CA LEU A 154 -17.80 -11.40 2.14
C LEU A 154 -17.45 -12.57 1.22
N SER A 155 -17.14 -13.71 1.82
CA SER A 155 -17.15 -15.00 1.13
C SER A 155 -18.54 -15.64 1.24
N ALA A 156 -18.87 -16.56 0.34
CA ALA A 156 -20.01 -17.48 0.48
C ALA A 156 -20.12 -18.08 1.88
N TYR A 157 -19.00 -18.52 2.47
CA TYR A 157 -18.99 -19.02 3.85
C TYR A 157 -19.42 -17.97 4.88
N ASN A 158 -19.14 -16.68 4.67
CA ASN A 158 -19.57 -15.64 5.60
C ASN A 158 -21.08 -15.40 5.55
N VAL A 159 -21.71 -15.55 4.37
CA VAL A 159 -23.17 -15.45 4.23
C VAL A 159 -23.83 -16.66 4.90
N PHE A 160 -23.46 -17.88 4.48
CA PHE A 160 -23.91 -19.14 5.07
C PHE A 160 -23.75 -19.16 6.60
N PHE A 161 -22.57 -18.80 7.11
CA PHE A 161 -22.33 -18.73 8.55
C PHE A 161 -23.18 -17.67 9.26
N SER A 162 -23.45 -16.53 8.61
CA SER A 162 -24.33 -15.50 9.19
C SER A 162 -25.80 -15.94 9.24
N GLU A 163 -26.24 -16.80 8.34
CA GLU A 163 -27.56 -17.44 8.37
C GLU A 163 -27.61 -18.53 9.45
N ALA A 164 -26.59 -19.40 9.50
CA ALA A 164 -26.47 -20.40 10.56
C ALA A 164 -26.48 -19.78 11.98
N VAL A 165 -25.82 -18.63 12.18
CA VAL A 165 -25.83 -17.89 13.46
C VAL A 165 -27.18 -17.21 13.76
N LYS A 166 -27.95 -16.82 12.74
CA LYS A 166 -29.34 -16.34 12.96
C LYS A 166 -30.27 -17.51 13.31
N ALA A 167 -30.13 -18.63 12.61
CA ALA A 167 -30.91 -19.85 12.83
C ALA A 167 -30.57 -20.55 14.15
N SER A 168 -29.37 -20.35 14.71
CA SER A 168 -28.93 -21.04 15.93
C SER A 168 -29.56 -20.50 17.23
N GLY A 169 -30.48 -19.54 17.16
CA GLY A 169 -31.35 -19.15 18.28
C GLY A 169 -30.62 -18.61 19.53
N GLY A 170 -29.37 -18.16 19.40
CA GLY A 170 -28.54 -17.73 20.52
C GLY A 170 -27.52 -18.75 21.04
N LYS A 171 -27.36 -19.91 20.38
CA LYS A 171 -26.19 -20.79 20.62
C LYS A 171 -24.89 -19.99 20.51
N ALA A 172 -23.86 -20.41 21.26
CA ALA A 172 -22.55 -19.79 21.19
C ALA A 172 -21.98 -19.83 19.75
N VAL A 173 -21.47 -18.68 19.29
CA VAL A 173 -20.94 -18.48 17.93
C VAL A 173 -19.82 -19.48 17.58
N VAL A 174 -19.05 -19.92 18.58
CA VAL A 174 -17.98 -20.91 18.43
C VAL A 174 -18.54 -22.30 18.09
N GLU A 175 -19.62 -22.72 18.74
CA GLU A 175 -20.24 -24.03 18.47
C GLU A 175 -20.95 -24.02 17.11
N THR A 176 -21.66 -22.93 16.79
CA THR A 176 -22.25 -22.74 15.45
C THR A 176 -21.16 -22.78 14.36
N ALA A 177 -19.93 -22.31 14.63
CA ALA A 177 -18.82 -22.37 13.67
C ALA A 177 -18.24 -23.78 13.50
N LYS A 178 -18.23 -24.60 14.57
CA LYS A 178 -17.85 -26.03 14.50
C LYS A 178 -18.87 -26.84 13.69
N GLU A 179 -20.16 -26.52 13.82
CA GLU A 179 -21.26 -27.15 13.06
C GLU A 179 -21.24 -26.70 11.58
N ALA A 180 -21.18 -25.38 11.33
CA ALA A 180 -21.25 -24.80 9.98
C ALA A 180 -20.02 -25.06 9.10
N GLY A 181 -18.82 -25.14 9.68
CA GLY A 181 -17.57 -25.35 8.93
C GLY A 181 -17.55 -26.64 8.10
N PRO A 182 -17.88 -27.82 8.68
CA PRO A 182 -18.09 -29.06 7.95
C PRO A 182 -19.26 -29.00 6.97
N MET A 183 -20.43 -28.50 7.37
CA MET A 183 -21.61 -28.43 6.50
C MET A 183 -21.35 -27.63 5.21
N PHE A 184 -20.65 -26.49 5.30
CA PHE A 184 -20.31 -25.71 4.10
C PHE A 184 -19.39 -26.47 3.12
N LYS A 185 -18.55 -27.38 3.62
CA LYS A 185 -17.69 -28.21 2.76
C LYS A 185 -18.50 -29.26 2.00
N THR A 186 -19.51 -29.85 2.64
CA THR A 186 -20.38 -30.88 2.05
C THR A 186 -21.45 -30.34 1.09
N LEU A 187 -21.72 -29.03 1.09
CA LEU A 187 -22.64 -28.39 0.12
C LEU A 187 -22.28 -28.74 -1.33
N THR A 188 -23.30 -28.91 -2.16
CA THR A 188 -23.18 -29.12 -3.60
C THR A 188 -22.56 -27.91 -4.32
N PRO A 189 -22.07 -28.07 -5.56
CA PRO A 189 -21.59 -26.94 -6.36
C PRO A 189 -22.65 -25.85 -6.59
N ALA A 190 -23.93 -26.23 -6.75
CA ALA A 190 -25.03 -25.30 -6.97
C ALA A 190 -25.35 -24.46 -5.72
N GLU A 191 -25.39 -25.06 -4.53
CA GLU A 191 -25.56 -24.31 -3.28
C GLU A 191 -24.38 -23.37 -3.02
N LYS A 192 -23.16 -23.81 -3.33
CA LYS A 192 -21.96 -22.96 -3.27
C LYS A 192 -22.03 -21.79 -4.25
N GLU A 193 -22.58 -21.98 -5.45
CA GLU A 193 -22.83 -20.91 -6.42
C GLU A 193 -23.84 -19.90 -5.86
N HIS A 194 -24.97 -20.35 -5.33
CA HIS A 194 -25.98 -19.51 -4.69
C HIS A 194 -25.38 -18.64 -3.58
N TYR A 195 -24.60 -19.23 -2.66
CA TYR A 195 -23.93 -18.44 -1.62
C TYR A 195 -22.84 -17.50 -2.15
N ASN A 196 -22.19 -17.81 -3.28
CA ASN A 196 -21.28 -16.87 -3.94
C ASN A 196 -22.04 -15.68 -4.54
N HIS A 197 -23.23 -15.90 -5.14
CA HIS A 197 -24.09 -14.83 -5.63
C HIS A 197 -24.47 -13.85 -4.51
N LEU A 198 -25.06 -14.37 -3.43
CA LEU A 198 -25.44 -13.57 -2.25
C LEU A 198 -24.24 -12.82 -1.64
N ALA A 199 -23.07 -13.46 -1.59
CA ALA A 199 -21.85 -12.84 -1.07
C ALA A 199 -21.34 -11.69 -1.95
N ASN A 200 -21.50 -11.80 -3.27
CA ASN A 200 -21.17 -10.73 -4.22
C ASN A 200 -22.14 -9.55 -4.09
N GLU A 201 -23.45 -9.81 -4.03
CA GLU A 201 -24.50 -8.79 -3.84
C GLU A 201 -24.31 -8.02 -2.53
N GLU A 202 -24.17 -8.72 -1.40
CA GLU A 202 -23.93 -8.10 -0.10
C GLU A 202 -22.59 -7.34 -0.04
N THR A 203 -21.57 -7.81 -0.77
CA THR A 203 -20.29 -7.10 -0.91
C THR A 203 -20.47 -5.81 -1.69
N ALA A 204 -21.18 -5.84 -2.82
CA ALA A 204 -21.49 -4.65 -3.63
C ALA A 204 -22.32 -3.64 -2.82
N ARG A 205 -23.35 -4.10 -2.09
CA ARG A 205 -24.16 -3.26 -1.20
C ARG A 205 -23.32 -2.56 -0.13
N LYS A 206 -22.41 -3.29 0.54
CA LYS A 206 -21.51 -2.72 1.56
C LYS A 206 -20.47 -1.76 1.00
N GLN A 207 -19.99 -2.00 -0.23
CA GLN A 207 -19.11 -1.07 -0.93
C GLN A 207 -19.85 0.21 -1.34
N ALA A 208 -21.10 0.10 -1.81
CA ALA A 208 -21.95 1.24 -2.12
C ALA A 208 -22.27 2.07 -0.86
N GLU A 209 -22.66 1.42 0.25
CA GLU A 209 -22.90 2.05 1.55
C GLU A 209 -21.65 2.80 2.06
N TYR A 210 -20.47 2.14 2.02
CA TYR A 210 -19.21 2.78 2.40
C TYR A 210 -18.82 3.96 1.49
N THR A 211 -19.10 3.86 0.19
CA THR A 211 -18.84 4.94 -0.78
C THR A 211 -19.79 6.12 -0.56
N ALA A 212 -21.06 5.86 -0.25
CA ALA A 212 -22.04 6.89 0.14
C ALA A 212 -21.62 7.55 1.46
N TRP A 213 -21.22 6.76 2.46
CA TRP A 213 -20.69 7.24 3.74
C TRP A 213 -19.45 8.12 3.57
N LEU A 214 -18.52 7.79 2.66
CA LEU A 214 -17.38 8.67 2.37
C LEU A 214 -17.82 10.01 1.78
N LYS A 215 -18.82 9.99 0.89
CA LYS A 215 -19.34 11.20 0.22
C LYS A 215 -20.01 12.18 1.19
N THR A 216 -20.50 11.74 2.36
CA THR A 216 -21.05 12.66 3.39
C THR A 216 -19.98 13.50 4.09
N TYR A 217 -18.70 13.12 3.99
CA TYR A 217 -17.57 13.87 4.53
C TYR A 217 -16.77 14.58 3.44
N THR A 218 -16.11 15.68 3.82
CA THR A 218 -15.16 16.37 2.94
C THR A 218 -13.83 15.59 2.82
N PRO A 219 -13.08 15.73 1.72
CA PRO A 219 -11.75 15.11 1.58
C PRO A 219 -10.78 15.47 2.72
N ASP A 220 -10.88 16.69 3.26
CA ASP A 220 -10.14 17.15 4.45
C ASP A 220 -10.53 16.38 5.71
N GLN A 221 -11.81 16.20 6.00
CA GLN A 221 -12.26 15.43 7.17
C GLN A 221 -11.76 13.97 7.10
N ILE A 222 -11.80 13.34 5.92
CA ILE A 222 -11.24 12.00 5.72
C ILE A 222 -9.71 11.98 5.84
N ARG A 223 -9.02 13.07 5.48
CA ARG A 223 -7.55 13.22 5.63
C ARG A 223 -7.15 13.35 7.10
N ASP A 224 -7.87 14.16 7.86
CA ASP A 224 -7.62 14.39 9.28
C ASP A 224 -7.97 13.14 10.10
N ALA A 225 -9.07 12.45 9.75
CA ALA A 225 -9.39 11.13 10.27
C ALA A 225 -8.29 10.10 9.96
N ASN A 226 -7.79 10.05 8.72
CA ASN A 226 -6.66 9.18 8.36
C ASN A 226 -5.38 9.47 9.17
N THR A 227 -5.13 10.74 9.50
CA THR A 227 -4.02 11.16 10.36
C THR A 227 -4.21 10.66 11.80
N ALA A 228 -5.40 10.87 12.37
CA ALA A 228 -5.76 10.33 13.69
C ALA A 228 -5.65 8.80 13.75
N ARG A 229 -6.10 8.09 12.70
CA ARG A 229 -5.96 6.64 12.58
C ARG A 229 -4.51 6.17 12.49
N ALA A 230 -3.63 6.94 11.85
CA ALA A 230 -2.19 6.66 11.83
C ALA A 230 -1.56 6.81 13.22
N VAL A 231 -1.96 7.82 14.00
CA VAL A 231 -1.57 7.98 15.41
C VAL A 231 -2.03 6.77 16.23
N LEU A 232 -3.31 6.39 16.15
CA LEU A 232 -3.84 5.20 16.83
C LEU A 232 -3.11 3.92 16.44
N ARG A 233 -2.75 3.76 15.15
CA ARG A 233 -1.99 2.60 14.67
C ARG A 233 -0.60 2.55 15.29
N ARG A 234 0.06 3.70 15.48
CA ARG A 234 1.40 3.77 16.09
C ARG A 234 1.36 3.54 17.60
N THR A 235 0.41 4.14 18.31
CA THR A 235 0.29 4.00 19.78
C THR A 235 -0.19 2.61 20.18
N LEU A 236 -1.30 2.14 19.60
CA LEU A 236 -1.87 0.83 19.96
C LEU A 236 -0.96 -0.34 19.55
N LYS A 237 -0.14 -0.21 18.49
CA LYS A 237 0.79 -1.28 18.08
C LYS A 237 1.82 -1.63 19.17
N LYS A 238 2.20 -0.70 20.05
CA LYS A 238 3.11 -0.99 21.18
C LYS A 238 2.55 -2.09 22.10
N ASN A 239 1.23 -2.07 22.32
CA ASN A 239 0.55 -2.89 23.34
C ASN A 239 -0.37 -3.96 22.73
N ALA A 240 -0.46 -4.05 21.40
CA ALA A 240 -1.36 -4.97 20.70
C ALA A 240 -0.75 -6.37 20.55
N LYS A 241 -1.25 -7.34 21.33
CA LYS A 241 -1.02 -8.78 21.14
C LYS A 241 -1.84 -9.33 19.96
N GLY A 242 -1.65 -8.80 18.75
CA GLY A 242 -2.31 -9.31 17.53
C GLY A 242 -2.83 -8.23 16.58
N ARG A 243 -3.98 -8.50 15.95
CA ARG A 243 -4.57 -7.63 14.92
C ARG A 243 -5.07 -6.32 15.52
N LEU A 244 -4.67 -5.19 14.92
CA LEU A 244 -5.13 -3.86 15.32
C LEU A 244 -6.63 -3.66 15.00
N PRO A 245 -7.38 -2.87 15.81
CA PRO A 245 -8.80 -2.66 15.59
C PRO A 245 -9.13 -2.06 14.22
N PRO A 246 -10.30 -2.37 13.61
CA PRO A 246 -10.67 -1.88 12.27
C PRO A 246 -10.64 -0.35 12.12
N TYR A 247 -11.00 0.38 13.19
CA TYR A 247 -10.94 1.85 13.21
C TYR A 247 -9.51 2.43 13.13
N THR A 248 -8.46 1.61 13.08
CA THR A 248 -7.07 2.04 12.84
C THR A 248 -6.63 1.89 11.36
N LEU A 249 -7.44 1.22 10.54
CA LEU A 249 -7.20 1.02 9.11
C LEU A 249 -7.48 2.33 8.34
N ARG A 250 -6.78 2.56 7.22
CA ARG A 250 -6.90 3.82 6.47
C ARG A 250 -8.25 3.86 5.74
N LEU A 251 -8.98 4.99 5.75
CA LEU A 251 -10.01 5.26 4.75
C LEU A 251 -9.34 5.42 3.39
N HIS A 252 -9.82 4.65 2.43
CA HIS A 252 -9.57 4.88 1.01
C HIS A 252 -10.72 5.72 0.47
N ASP A 253 -10.40 6.89 -0.08
CA ASP A 253 -11.32 7.83 -0.73
C ASP A 253 -10.59 8.35 -1.97
N ASP A 254 -11.15 8.12 -3.15
CA ASP A 254 -10.52 8.41 -4.43
C ASP A 254 -10.41 9.92 -4.71
N ARG A 255 -11.16 10.74 -3.97
CA ARG A 255 -11.02 12.21 -3.97
C ARG A 255 -9.72 12.66 -3.30
N GLN A 256 -9.02 11.81 -2.53
CA GLN A 256 -7.77 12.21 -1.87
C GLN A 256 -6.60 12.26 -2.85
N VAL A 257 -6.07 13.47 -3.04
CA VAL A 257 -4.86 13.72 -3.85
C VAL A 257 -3.72 12.77 -3.45
N LYS A 258 -3.23 12.02 -4.43
CA LYS A 258 -2.16 11.03 -4.26
C LYS A 258 -0.83 11.73 -3.98
N ARG A 259 -0.01 11.19 -3.07
CA ARG A 259 1.31 11.77 -2.77
C ARG A 259 2.19 11.81 -4.03
N PRO A 260 3.00 12.87 -4.23
CA PRO A 260 3.82 13.02 -5.43
C PRO A 260 4.90 11.94 -5.50
N THR A 261 5.16 11.45 -6.71
CA THR A 261 6.25 10.50 -6.97
C THR A 261 7.57 11.25 -7.04
N THR A 262 8.56 10.86 -6.24
CA THR A 262 9.90 11.46 -6.29
C THR A 262 10.72 10.87 -7.43
N GLY A 263 11.75 11.58 -7.91
CA GLY A 263 12.62 11.11 -9.00
C GLY A 263 13.22 9.71 -8.77
N TYR A 264 13.62 9.40 -7.54
CA TYR A 264 14.08 8.05 -7.20
C TYR A 264 12.99 6.99 -7.34
N MET A 265 11.73 7.30 -7.01
CA MET A 265 10.61 6.36 -7.16
C MET A 265 10.24 6.15 -8.62
N LEU A 266 10.38 7.17 -9.48
CA LEU A 266 10.24 7.05 -10.93
C LEU A 266 11.30 6.11 -11.50
N PHE A 267 12.58 6.36 -11.17
CA PHE A 267 13.68 5.47 -11.54
C PHE A 267 13.48 4.04 -11.02
N LEU A 268 13.05 3.87 -9.77
CA LEU A 268 12.76 2.54 -9.20
C LEU A 268 11.63 1.82 -9.95
N GLY A 269 10.57 2.52 -10.33
CA GLY A 269 9.45 1.94 -11.10
C GLY A 269 9.90 1.46 -12.49
N GLU A 270 10.58 2.31 -13.24
CA GLU A 270 11.14 1.96 -14.55
C GLU A 270 12.14 0.80 -14.46
N ARG A 271 13.09 0.92 -13.52
CA ARG A 271 14.17 -0.04 -13.36
C ARG A 271 13.69 -1.41 -12.86
N THR A 272 12.62 -1.47 -12.08
CA THR A 272 11.99 -2.75 -11.70
C THR A 272 11.11 -3.34 -12.82
N THR A 273 10.66 -2.52 -13.77
CA THR A 273 9.88 -2.94 -14.94
C THR A 273 10.76 -3.49 -16.08
N SER A 274 12.06 -3.15 -16.13
CA SER A 274 12.98 -3.57 -17.21
C SER A 274 13.17 -5.09 -17.36
N GLY A 275 12.79 -5.88 -16.35
CA GLY A 275 12.86 -7.34 -16.37
C GLY A 275 14.17 -7.96 -15.84
N ASP A 276 15.23 -7.16 -15.65
CA ASP A 276 16.55 -7.62 -15.17
C ASP A 276 16.54 -8.25 -13.77
N PHE A 277 15.47 -8.01 -13.00
CA PHE A 277 15.32 -8.50 -11.62
C PHE A 277 14.26 -9.60 -11.46
N LYS A 278 13.91 -10.30 -12.55
CA LYS A 278 13.11 -11.53 -12.47
C LYS A 278 13.82 -12.56 -11.58
N GLY A 279 13.08 -13.25 -10.71
CA GLY A 279 13.62 -14.23 -9.76
C GLY A 279 14.36 -13.64 -8.54
N ILE A 280 14.59 -12.31 -8.48
CA ILE A 280 15.25 -11.67 -7.33
C ILE A 280 14.21 -11.19 -6.32
N ALA A 281 14.43 -11.48 -5.03
CA ALA A 281 13.56 -11.02 -3.95
C ALA A 281 13.46 -9.48 -3.90
N VAL A 282 12.26 -8.96 -3.64
CA VAL A 282 11.96 -7.51 -3.67
C VAL A 282 12.92 -6.65 -2.81
N PRO A 283 13.33 -7.06 -1.59
CA PRO A 283 14.28 -6.29 -0.78
C PRO A 283 15.66 -6.16 -1.45
N ASP A 284 16.17 -7.23 -2.05
CA ASP A 284 17.50 -7.26 -2.66
C ASP A 284 17.51 -6.52 -4.00
N ARG A 285 16.45 -6.67 -4.80
CA ARG A 285 16.17 -5.85 -5.99
C ARG A 285 16.21 -4.35 -5.64
N THR A 286 15.46 -3.93 -4.62
CA THR A 286 15.42 -2.52 -4.21
C THR A 286 16.80 -2.04 -3.71
N ARG A 287 17.57 -2.90 -3.04
CA ARG A 287 18.95 -2.58 -2.63
C ARG A 287 19.88 -2.36 -3.82
N LEU A 288 19.82 -3.22 -4.85
CA LEU A 288 20.60 -3.07 -6.09
C LEU A 288 20.23 -1.77 -6.82
N VAL A 289 18.94 -1.50 -7.02
CA VAL A 289 18.47 -0.25 -7.66
C VAL A 289 18.85 1.00 -6.85
N SER A 290 18.89 0.92 -5.52
CA SER A 290 19.41 2.01 -4.68
C SER A 290 20.91 2.26 -4.88
N GLN A 291 21.71 1.21 -5.13
CA GLN A 291 23.13 1.35 -5.48
C GLN A 291 23.31 1.92 -6.90
N GLU A 292 22.51 1.47 -7.86
CA GLU A 292 22.48 2.03 -9.22
C GLU A 292 22.17 3.53 -9.18
N TRP A 293 21.09 3.94 -8.50
CA TRP A 293 20.74 5.35 -8.35
C TRP A 293 21.86 6.17 -7.72
N LYS A 294 22.57 5.64 -6.71
CA LYS A 294 23.72 6.34 -6.12
C LYS A 294 24.85 6.53 -7.14
N ALA A 295 25.11 5.53 -7.98
CA ALA A 295 26.15 5.54 -8.99
C ALA A 295 25.84 6.37 -10.26
N LEU A 296 24.57 6.70 -10.53
CA LEU A 296 24.21 7.59 -11.65
C LEU A 296 24.84 8.98 -11.49
N SER A 297 25.27 9.56 -12.60
CA SER A 297 25.74 10.94 -12.70
C SER A 297 24.62 11.97 -12.45
N ALA A 298 24.99 13.24 -12.28
CA ALA A 298 24.01 14.32 -12.11
C ALA A 298 23.14 14.51 -13.37
N SER A 299 23.70 14.35 -14.56
CA SER A 299 22.99 14.41 -15.84
C SER A 299 22.01 13.25 -16.03
N GLU A 300 22.41 12.00 -15.70
CA GLU A 300 21.50 10.84 -15.72
C GLU A 300 20.36 10.97 -14.69
N LYS A 301 20.60 11.63 -13.56
CA LYS A 301 19.58 11.91 -12.53
C LYS A 301 18.62 13.04 -12.90
N LYS A 302 19.11 14.06 -13.63
CA LYS A 302 18.36 15.27 -13.97
C LYS A 302 16.93 15.03 -14.48
N PRO A 303 16.66 14.20 -15.52
CA PRO A 303 15.29 14.01 -16.01
C PRO A 303 14.34 13.49 -14.93
N TYR A 304 14.78 12.57 -14.07
CA TYR A 304 13.97 12.05 -12.97
C TYR A 304 13.74 13.10 -11.87
N LEU A 305 14.70 13.99 -11.61
CA LEU A 305 14.57 15.06 -10.64
C LEU A 305 13.61 16.16 -11.14
N ASP A 306 13.70 16.51 -12.43
CA ASP A 306 12.81 17.46 -13.08
C ASP A 306 11.36 16.91 -13.11
N GLU A 307 11.16 15.66 -13.54
CA GLU A 307 9.87 14.96 -13.52
C GLU A 307 9.31 14.83 -12.09
N GLY A 308 10.18 14.60 -11.09
CA GLY A 308 9.81 14.58 -9.68
C GLY A 308 9.40 15.96 -9.11
N ALA A 309 9.99 17.04 -9.64
CA ALA A 309 9.63 18.41 -9.30
C ALA A 309 8.28 18.80 -9.93
N GLU A 310 8.04 18.41 -11.18
CA GLU A 310 6.74 18.57 -11.85
C GLU A 310 5.63 17.83 -11.12
N ASN A 311 5.82 16.54 -10.81
CA ASN A 311 4.89 15.75 -10.00
C ASN A 311 4.58 16.43 -8.64
N SER A 312 5.58 17.08 -8.03
CA SER A 312 5.41 17.83 -6.78
C SER A 312 4.66 19.15 -6.97
N ALA A 313 4.79 19.80 -8.12
CA ALA A 313 4.03 21.00 -8.47
C ALA A 313 2.56 20.68 -8.79
N THR A 314 2.30 19.62 -9.57
CA THR A 314 0.95 19.10 -9.84
C THR A 314 0.25 18.69 -8.55
N TYR A 315 0.93 17.95 -7.67
CA TYR A 315 0.40 17.63 -6.33
C TYR A 315 0.00 18.87 -5.53
N LYS A 316 0.80 19.95 -5.54
CA LYS A 316 0.45 21.20 -4.84
C LYS A 316 -0.80 21.83 -5.43
N ARG A 317 -0.91 21.91 -6.77
CA ARG A 317 -2.09 22.46 -7.47
C ARG A 317 -3.36 21.67 -7.13
N GLU A 318 -3.29 20.35 -7.24
CA GLU A 318 -4.40 19.45 -6.88
C GLU A 318 -4.75 19.54 -5.39
N ALA A 319 -3.76 19.59 -4.50
CA ALA A 319 -3.97 19.71 -3.06
C ALA A 319 -4.68 21.02 -2.70
N THR A 320 -4.28 22.16 -3.27
CA THR A 320 -4.95 23.45 -3.03
C THR A 320 -6.38 23.48 -3.60
N LYS A 321 -6.66 22.73 -4.68
CA LYS A 321 -8.01 22.61 -5.25
C LYS A 321 -8.93 21.71 -4.41
N THR A 322 -8.40 20.60 -3.91
CA THR A 322 -9.18 19.53 -3.24
C THR A 322 -9.35 19.76 -1.74
N TYR A 323 -8.35 20.39 -1.10
CA TYR A 323 -8.33 20.65 0.33
C TYR A 323 -8.51 22.16 0.56
N SER A 324 -9.45 22.55 1.43
CA SER A 324 -9.85 23.94 1.65
C SER A 324 -8.80 24.76 2.42
N ASN A 325 -7.68 25.06 1.75
CA ASN A 325 -6.55 25.93 2.11
C ASN A 325 -6.06 25.93 3.57
N LYS A 326 -6.36 24.88 4.35
CA LYS A 326 -5.67 24.53 5.59
C LYS A 326 -4.47 23.68 5.20
N PRO A 327 -3.23 24.20 5.29
CA PRO A 327 -2.06 23.40 5.00
C PRO A 327 -2.07 22.19 5.92
N ALA A 328 -2.06 20.99 5.34
CA ALA A 328 -1.90 19.77 6.11
C ALA A 328 -0.63 19.93 6.95
N VAL A 329 -0.77 19.83 8.28
CA VAL A 329 0.34 19.99 9.23
C VAL A 329 1.45 19.06 8.79
N GLN A 330 2.51 19.63 8.21
CA GLN A 330 3.66 18.87 7.80
C GLN A 330 4.32 18.38 9.09
N THR A 331 4.15 17.10 9.40
CA THR A 331 4.94 16.44 10.44
C THR A 331 6.40 16.48 9.97
N ALA A 332 7.14 17.47 10.47
CA ALA A 332 8.55 17.63 10.20
C ALA A 332 9.33 16.41 10.71
N ALA A 333 10.27 15.96 9.87
CA ALA A 333 11.34 14.97 10.10
C ALA A 333 11.10 13.86 11.14
#